data_AF-A0A376NT17-F1
#
_entry.id   AF-A0A376NT17-F1
#
_cell.length_a   1.000
_cell.length_b   1.000
_cell.length_c   1.000
_cell.angle_alpha   90.00
_cell.angle_beta   90.00
_cell.angle_gamma   90.00
#
_symmetry.space_group_name_H-M   'P 1'
#
loop_
_entity.id
_entity.type
_entity.pdbx_description
1 polymer ?
#
loop_
_entity_poly.entity_id
_entity_poly.type
_entity_poly.pdbx_seq_one_letter_code
_entity_poly.pdbx_strand_id
1 'polypeptide(L)'
;MNQAGRYDYSNPATLFTLSDIGVSAHRYHNRLDIFTQSLENGAAQQGIEVSLLNEKGQTLTQATSDAQGHVQLENDKNAALLWRVKTVRQRYSI
;
A
#
# COMPACT_ATOMS: atom_id res chain seq x y z
N MET A 1 27.07 27.24 -36.52
CA MET A 1 26.29 27.34 -35.26
C MET A 1 25.87 25.92 -34.91
N ASN A 2 26.43 25.32 -33.84
CA ASN A 2 26.02 23.98 -33.41
C ASN A 2 24.78 24.11 -32.54
N GLN A 3 23.73 23.39 -32.90
CA GLN A 3 22.47 23.34 -32.15
C GLN A 3 22.74 22.84 -30.73
N ALA A 4 22.32 23.61 -29.73
CA ALA A 4 22.47 23.24 -28.34
C ALA A 4 21.63 21.99 -28.01
N GLY A 5 22.29 21.01 -27.37
CA GLY A 5 21.74 19.92 -26.56
C GLY A 5 20.38 19.33 -26.97
N ARG A 6 20.40 18.24 -27.74
CA ARG A 6 19.25 17.32 -27.79
C ARG A 6 19.24 16.51 -26.51
N TYR A 7 18.26 16.74 -25.64
CA TYR A 7 17.98 15.89 -24.49
C TYR A 7 16.86 14.93 -24.89
N ASP A 8 17.22 13.76 -25.42
CA ASP A 8 16.27 12.66 -25.69
C ASP A 8 15.84 12.01 -24.36
N TYR A 9 15.11 12.75 -23.52
CA TYR A 9 14.41 12.18 -22.38
C TYR A 9 12.98 11.84 -22.79
N SER A 10 12.75 10.57 -23.13
CA SER A 10 11.40 10.02 -23.25
C SER A 10 11.23 8.88 -22.26
N ASN A 11 10.23 8.99 -21.39
CA ASN A 11 9.68 7.87 -20.63
C ASN A 11 8.34 7.51 -21.27
N PRO A 12 8.30 6.61 -22.27
CA PRO A 12 7.08 6.28 -22.99
C PRO A 12 6.10 5.40 -22.19
N ALA A 13 6.49 4.97 -20.99
CA ALA A 13 5.69 4.12 -20.13
C ALA A 13 5.23 4.86 -18.88
N THR A 14 3.96 4.68 -18.51
CA THR A 14 3.36 5.19 -17.27
C THR A 14 2.71 4.03 -16.51
N LEU A 15 2.79 4.06 -15.18
CA LEU A 15 2.17 3.09 -14.28
C LEU A 15 1.18 3.83 -13.39
N PHE A 16 -0.05 3.34 -13.31
CA PHE A 16 -1.10 3.88 -12.45
C PHE A 16 -1.87 2.77 -11.76
N THR A 17 -2.51 3.11 -10.65
CA THR A 17 -3.41 2.22 -9.90
C THR A 17 -4.74 2.92 -9.70
N LEU A 18 -5.84 2.23 -10.02
CA LEU A 18 -7.20 2.70 -9.75
C LEU A 18 -7.72 1.96 -8.51
N SER A 19 -7.92 2.70 -7.42
CA SER A 19 -8.33 2.17 -6.11
C SER A 19 -9.05 3.26 -5.33
N ASP A 20 -10.07 2.91 -4.55
CA ASP A 20 -10.64 3.79 -3.52
C ASP A 20 -9.87 3.69 -2.19
N ILE A 21 -8.92 2.78 -2.07
CA ILE A 21 -8.18 2.58 -0.81
C ILE A 21 -6.96 3.50 -0.80
N GLY A 22 -6.98 4.49 0.07
CA GLY A 22 -5.84 5.30 0.48
C GLY A 22 -5.09 4.62 1.61
N VAL A 23 -3.76 4.54 1.49
CA VAL A 23 -2.89 3.95 2.52
C VAL A 23 -1.87 4.98 2.97
N SER A 24 -1.77 5.17 4.28
CA SER A 24 -0.70 5.94 4.91
C SER A 24 0.02 5.07 5.93
N ALA A 25 1.33 5.21 6.04
CA ALA A 25 2.13 4.39 6.93
C ALA A 25 3.14 5.25 7.69
N HIS A 26 3.21 5.05 9.01
CA HIS A 26 4.15 5.71 9.91
C HIS A 26 5.09 4.66 10.50
N ARG A 27 6.38 4.79 10.19
CA ARG A 27 7.42 3.88 10.68
C ARG A 27 8.04 4.43 11.96
N TYR A 28 8.03 3.64 13.01
CA TYR A 28 8.73 3.86 14.27
C TYR A 28 9.88 2.85 14.42
N HIS A 29 10.65 2.95 15.50
CA HIS A 29 11.82 2.08 15.72
C HIS A 29 11.47 0.58 15.67
N ASN A 30 10.39 0.17 16.34
CA ASN A 30 9.99 -1.23 16.46
C ASN A 30 8.67 -1.57 15.74
N ARG A 31 7.90 -0.59 15.30
CA ARG A 31 6.58 -0.82 14.72
C ARG A 31 6.31 0.02 13.48
N LEU A 32 5.36 -0.46 12.68
CA LEU A 32 4.81 0.20 11.52
C LEU A 32 3.31 0.34 11.75
N ASP A 33 2.85 1.59 11.88
CA ASP A 33 1.43 1.93 12.00
C ASP A 33 0.89 2.28 10.61
N ILE A 34 -0.13 1.57 10.16
CA ILE A 34 -0.73 1.71 8.83
C ILE A 34 -2.19 2.09 8.98
N PHE A 35 -2.64 3.06 8.20
CA PHE A 35 -4.02 3.50 8.16
C PHE A 35 -4.59 3.36 6.74
N THR A 36 -5.73 2.68 6.65
CA THR A 36 -6.51 2.48 5.43
C THR A 36 -7.77 3.33 5.47
N GLN A 37 -7.94 4.19 4.47
CA GLN A 37 -9.06 5.13 4.37
C GLN A 37 -9.63 5.15 2.96
N SER A 38 -10.91 5.46 2.81
CA SER A 38 -11.54 5.67 1.51
C SER A 38 -11.04 6.98 0.90
N LEU A 39 -10.70 6.97 -0.38
CA LEU A 39 -10.32 8.17 -1.14
C LEU A 39 -11.54 8.99 -1.54
N GLU A 40 -12.73 8.39 -1.59
CA GLU A 40 -13.99 9.08 -1.83
C GLU A 40 -14.35 10.06 -0.71
N ASN A 41 -14.18 9.66 0.56
CA ASN A 41 -14.70 10.42 1.70
C ASN A 41 -13.76 10.52 2.92
N GLY A 42 -12.57 9.92 2.88
CA GLY A 42 -11.60 9.93 3.98
C GLY A 42 -11.98 9.05 5.18
N ALA A 43 -13.07 8.28 5.12
CA ALA A 43 -13.50 7.42 6.22
C ALA A 43 -12.55 6.23 6.39
N ALA A 44 -12.33 5.82 7.63
CA ALA A 44 -11.60 4.61 7.96
C ALA A 44 -12.24 3.38 7.27
N GLN A 45 -11.41 2.56 6.62
CA GLN A 45 -11.84 1.34 5.97
C GLN A 45 -11.42 0.12 6.79
N GLN A 46 -12.39 -0.59 7.34
CA GLN A 46 -12.20 -1.84 8.07
C GLN A 46 -12.13 -3.05 7.14
N GLY A 47 -11.44 -4.11 7.56
CA GLY A 47 -11.44 -5.38 6.85
C GLY A 47 -10.52 -5.39 5.63
N ILE A 48 -9.63 -4.40 5.51
CA ILE A 48 -8.64 -4.32 4.45
C ILE A 48 -7.42 -5.15 4.85
N GLU A 49 -7.10 -6.17 4.08
CA GLU A 49 -5.89 -6.95 4.25
C GLU A 49 -4.67 -6.16 3.74
N VAL A 50 -3.69 -6.01 4.62
CA VAL A 50 -2.42 -5.33 4.35
C VAL A 50 -1.29 -6.35 4.48
N SER A 51 -0.52 -6.49 3.40
CA SER A 51 0.65 -7.36 3.35
C SER A 51 1.93 -6.53 3.26
N LEU A 52 2.88 -6.85 4.13
CA LEU A 52 4.24 -6.30 4.10
C LEU A 52 5.11 -7.20 3.23
N LEU A 53 5.71 -6.63 2.20
CA LEU A 53 6.54 -7.33 1.24
C LEU A 53 8.01 -6.91 1.36
N ASN A 54 8.91 -7.84 1.09
CA ASN A 54 10.33 -7.54 0.87
C ASN A 54 10.58 -7.06 -0.57
N GLU A 55 11.84 -6.70 -0.88
CA GLU A 55 12.25 -6.24 -2.22
C GLU A 55 12.03 -7.28 -3.34
N LYS A 56 11.91 -8.56 -2.98
CA LYS A 56 11.62 -9.65 -3.92
C LYS A 56 10.12 -9.86 -4.12
N GLY A 57 9.27 -9.04 -3.49
CA GLY A 57 7.81 -9.17 -3.52
C GLY A 57 7.27 -10.32 -2.66
N GLN A 58 8.07 -10.88 -1.75
CA GLN A 58 7.62 -11.95 -0.86
C GLN A 58 6.97 -11.37 0.39
N THR A 59 5.84 -11.95 0.80
CA THR A 59 5.13 -11.53 2.03
C THR A 59 5.92 -11.91 3.27
N LEU A 60 6.27 -10.91 4.07
CA LEU A 60 6.90 -11.05 5.39
C LEU A 60 5.83 -11.25 6.47
N THR A 61 4.81 -10.39 6.44
CA THR A 61 3.69 -10.43 7.39
C THR A 61 2.45 -9.83 6.75
N GLN A 62 1.29 -10.12 7.33
CA GLN A 62 0.00 -9.70 6.83
C GLN A 62 -0.98 -9.54 8.00
N ALA A 63 -1.80 -8.51 7.95
CA ALA A 63 -2.79 -8.19 8.96
C ALA A 63 -3.99 -7.48 8.33
N THR A 64 -5.12 -7.49 9.02
CA THR A 64 -6.37 -6.90 8.55
C THR A 64 -6.67 -5.63 9.36
N SER A 65 -7.13 -4.58 8.68
CA SER A 65 -7.51 -3.33 9.34
C SER A 65 -8.70 -3.49 10.29
N ASP A 66 -8.60 -2.83 11.43
CA ASP A 66 -9.64 -2.78 12.45
C ASP A 66 -10.75 -1.77 12.09
N ALA A 67 -11.69 -1.52 13.01
CA ALA A 67 -12.81 -0.60 12.80
C ALA A 67 -12.38 0.86 12.58
N GLN A 68 -11.16 1.21 12.98
CA GLN A 68 -10.54 2.52 12.79
C GLN A 68 -9.67 2.56 11.52
N GLY A 69 -9.66 1.48 10.73
CA GLY A 69 -8.81 1.36 9.55
C GLY A 69 -7.33 1.24 9.92
N HIS A 70 -7.00 0.89 11.16
CA HIS A 70 -5.64 0.80 11.64
C HIS A 70 -5.12 -0.63 11.55
N VAL A 71 -3.85 -0.75 11.18
CA VAL A 71 -3.07 -1.98 11.18
C VAL A 71 -1.74 -1.68 11.84
N GLN A 72 -1.36 -2.45 12.85
CA GLN A 72 -0.05 -2.39 13.45
C GLN A 72 0.75 -3.64 13.06
N LEU A 73 1.95 -3.43 12.51
CA LEU A 73 2.91 -4.49 12.18
C LEU A 73 4.24 -4.24 12.90
N GLU A 74 4.98 -5.31 13.17
CA GLU A 74 6.37 -5.19 13.59
C GLU A 74 7.24 -4.65 12.44
N ASN A 75 8.18 -3.75 12.76
CA ASN A 75 9.05 -3.15 11.75
C ASN A 75 10.20 -4.09 11.39
N ASP A 76 10.12 -4.74 10.23
CA ASP A 76 11.20 -5.57 9.68
C ASP A 76 12.21 -4.72 8.89
N LYS A 77 13.51 -4.99 9.04
CA LYS A 77 14.57 -4.29 8.28
C LYS A 77 14.48 -4.53 6.77
N ASN A 78 13.91 -5.66 6.36
CA ASN A 78 13.75 -6.05 4.96
C ASN A 78 12.42 -5.57 4.35
N ALA A 79 11.63 -4.78 5.08
CA ALA A 79 10.34 -4.27 4.62
C ALA A 79 10.51 -3.18 3.56
N ALA A 80 10.07 -3.47 2.33
CA ALA A 80 10.26 -2.60 1.17
C ALA A 80 8.94 -2.07 0.59
N LEU A 81 7.91 -2.92 0.49
CA LEU A 81 6.66 -2.59 -0.19
C LEU A 81 5.47 -2.94 0.70
N LEU A 82 4.44 -2.11 0.64
CA LEU A 82 3.15 -2.38 1.24
C LEU A 82 2.15 -2.63 0.12
N TRP A 83 1.48 -3.78 0.19
CA TRP A 83 0.56 -4.22 -0.86
C TRP A 83 -0.78 -4.65 -0.26
N ARG A 84 -1.84 -4.52 -1.07
CA ARG A 84 -3.20 -4.94 -0.72
C ARG A 84 -3.73 -5.88 -1.80
N VAL A 85 -4.27 -7.04 -1.42
CA VAL A 85 -5.23 -7.82 -2.22
C VAL A 85 -6.27 -8.46 -1.29
N LYS A 86 -7.54 -8.33 -1.72
CA LYS A 86 -8.74 -9.06 -1.29
C LYS A 86 -9.59 -8.44 -0.18
N THR A 87 -10.78 -8.00 -0.61
CA THR A 87 -11.93 -7.84 0.28
C THR A 87 -12.35 -9.24 0.76
N VAL A 88 -12.35 -9.47 2.08
CA VAL A 88 -12.92 -10.69 2.67
C VAL A 88 -14.42 -10.68 2.42
N ARG A 89 -14.86 -11.39 1.37
CA ARG A 89 -16.28 -11.62 1.11
C ARG A 89 -16.78 -12.61 2.16
N GLN A 90 -17.42 -12.14 3.23
CA GLN A 90 -18.18 -13.02 4.13
C GLN A 90 -19.20 -13.80 3.30
N ARG A 91 -19.07 -15.13 3.24
CA ARG A 91 -20.13 -15.99 2.72
C ARG A 91 -21.20 -16.07 3.81
N TYR A 92 -22.36 -15.46 3.57
CA TYR A 92 -23.57 -15.81 4.28
C TYR A 92 -23.97 -17.24 3.89
N SER A 93 -24.03 -18.14 4.87
CA SER A 93 -24.73 -19.42 4.74
C SER A 93 -26.20 -19.20 5.08
N ILE A 94 -27.08 -19.63 4.18
CA ILE A 94 -28.53 -19.81 4.41
C ILE A 94 -28.73 -21.13 5.15
#